data_AF-A0A0Q9YPK8-F1
#
_entry.id   AF-A0A0Q9YPK8-F1
#
_cell.length_a   1.000
_cell.length_b   1.000
_cell.length_c   1.000
_cell.angle_alpha   90.00
_cell.angle_beta   90.00
_cell.angle_gamma   90.00
#
_symmetry.space_group_name_H-M   'P 1'
#
loop_
_entity.id
_entity.type
_entity.pdbx_description
1 polymer ?
#
loop_
_entity_poly.entity_id
_entity_poly.type
_entity_poly.pdbx_seq_one_letter_code
_entity_poly.pdbx_strand_id
1 'polypeptide(L)'
;MYQYFDKKGLSLSGEQLVNACNGHQDYYVVGANVGGVELLGKRESQEDRMIFCDLDQMACMQFSRLSEKQKTQLFQSVFAQMQQHIVANLKCENVLHQGATAMLSLLEVGKQSCWSASLGDGQVFLVHLSSEGTLKAVQELNYRHNPDEPRELLRLTEYTTQIGKALDDLAPICSGYKRRLAGVLAVSRAFGDTAYDRYGMIHVPEIQKTHYNALTGEKIFIINACDGLTESDAITHSMLGEYISLHHHSQNCGLMAHGLAEWAIREGSQDNISVQIVELTALDKASLCMLAVFDGHGGSEVAAHLKAHFESIFLSCLAFPRIFE
;
A
#
# COMPACT_ATOMS: atom_id res chain seq x y z
N MET A 1 1.23 -19.79 8.79
CA MET A 1 1.92 -19.19 9.96
C MET A 1 3.10 -18.39 9.43
N TYR A 2 3.18 -17.12 9.79
CA TYR A 2 4.25 -16.22 9.37
C TYR A 2 5.48 -16.38 10.29
N GLN A 3 6.67 -16.32 9.70
CA GLN A 3 7.94 -16.30 10.41
C GLN A 3 8.63 -14.96 10.16
N TYR A 4 9.12 -14.34 11.22
CA TYR A 4 9.74 -13.03 11.17
C TYR A 4 11.24 -13.16 11.40
N PHE A 5 12.02 -12.37 10.70
CA PHE A 5 13.47 -12.39 10.70
C PHE A 5 14.03 -10.98 10.74
N ASP A 6 15.14 -10.77 11.43
CA ASP A 6 15.92 -9.54 11.26
C ASP A 6 16.61 -9.50 9.89
N LYS A 7 17.23 -8.37 9.54
CA LYS A 7 17.97 -8.22 8.27
C LYS A 7 19.16 -9.18 8.10
N LYS A 8 19.62 -9.83 9.17
CA LYS A 8 20.69 -10.85 9.14
C LYS A 8 20.14 -12.26 8.97
N GLY A 9 18.81 -12.42 8.93
CA GLY A 9 18.14 -13.70 8.81
C GLY A 9 17.98 -14.47 10.11
N LEU A 10 18.13 -13.81 11.26
CA LEU A 10 17.87 -14.41 12.57
C LEU A 10 16.37 -14.31 12.89
N SER A 11 15.77 -15.42 13.30
CA SER A 11 14.35 -15.46 13.64
C SER A 11 14.03 -14.57 14.83
N LEU A 12 12.97 -13.78 14.71
CA LEU A 12 12.45 -12.89 15.75
C LEU A 12 11.32 -13.57 16.51
N SER A 13 11.33 -13.42 17.84
CA SER A 13 10.26 -13.90 18.71
C SER A 13 10.12 -13.02 19.95
N GLY A 14 9.00 -13.15 20.67
CA GLY A 14 8.73 -12.42 21.91
C GLY A 14 8.89 -10.91 21.74
N GLU A 15 9.69 -10.30 22.62
CA GLU A 15 9.95 -8.85 22.64
C GLU A 15 10.59 -8.34 21.35
N GLN A 16 11.49 -9.10 20.71
CA GLN A 16 12.11 -8.66 19.46
C GLN A 16 11.06 -8.52 18.36
N LEU A 17 10.13 -9.48 18.26
CA LEU A 17 9.05 -9.39 17.29
C LEU A 17 8.15 -8.17 17.56
N VAL A 18 7.83 -7.90 18.83
CA VAL A 18 7.05 -6.71 19.22
C VAL A 18 7.78 -5.42 18.80
N ASN A 19 9.08 -5.33 19.08
CA ASN A 19 9.90 -4.18 18.70
C ASN A 19 9.94 -3.98 17.18
N ALA A 20 10.11 -5.05 16.41
CA ALA A 20 10.05 -5.01 14.94
C ALA A 20 8.70 -4.49 14.45
N CYS A 21 7.61 -5.10 14.92
CA CYS A 21 6.25 -4.73 14.51
C CYS A 21 5.85 -3.30 14.88
N ASN A 22 6.52 -2.70 15.86
CA ASN A 22 6.37 -1.31 16.30
C ASN A 22 7.33 -0.34 15.60
N GLY A 23 8.11 -0.79 14.62
CA GLY A 23 9.04 0.05 13.86
C GLY A 23 10.34 0.40 14.59
N HIS A 24 10.73 -0.37 15.63
CA HIS A 24 11.97 -0.14 16.37
C HIS A 24 13.16 -0.95 15.83
N GLN A 25 12.93 -1.83 14.85
CA GLN A 25 14.00 -2.55 14.16
C GLN A 25 13.54 -3.05 12.78
N ASP A 26 14.48 -3.16 11.84
CA ASP A 26 14.28 -3.76 10.53
C ASP A 26 13.84 -5.23 10.65
N TYR A 27 12.91 -5.65 9.80
CA TYR A 27 12.56 -7.06 9.68
C TYR A 27 12.02 -7.42 8.30
N TYR A 28 12.08 -8.70 7.97
CA TYR A 28 11.30 -9.30 6.90
C TYR A 28 10.48 -10.48 7.43
N VAL A 29 9.38 -10.76 6.74
CA VAL A 29 8.43 -11.81 7.08
C VAL A 29 8.28 -12.79 5.93
N VAL A 30 8.27 -14.08 6.27
CA VAL A 30 8.09 -15.19 5.34
C VAL A 30 6.83 -15.96 5.71
N GLY A 31 5.91 -16.06 4.76
CA GLY A 31 4.79 -17.00 4.74
C GLY A 31 4.91 -17.97 3.56
N ALA A 32 3.93 -18.86 3.40
CA ALA A 32 3.99 -19.93 2.38
C ALA A 32 4.12 -19.38 0.94
N ASN A 33 3.29 -18.41 0.58
CA ASN A 33 3.27 -17.79 -0.75
C ASN A 33 3.16 -16.27 -0.67
N VAL A 34 3.50 -15.72 0.49
CA VAL A 34 3.37 -14.31 0.83
C VAL A 34 4.53 -13.93 1.72
N GLY A 35 5.01 -12.70 1.61
CA GLY A 35 6.04 -12.18 2.48
C GLY A 35 6.15 -10.68 2.33
N GLY A 36 7.00 -10.08 3.15
CA GLY A 36 7.26 -8.66 3.06
C GLY A 36 8.40 -8.22 3.94
N VAL A 37 8.67 -6.92 3.94
CA VAL A 37 9.77 -6.29 4.66
C VAL A 37 9.36 -4.88 5.07
N GLU A 38 9.86 -4.43 6.22
CA GLU A 38 9.88 -3.02 6.65
C GLU A 38 11.34 -2.69 7.02
N LEU A 39 12.02 -1.86 6.22
CA LEU A 39 13.38 -1.39 6.46
C LEU A 39 13.40 0.10 6.77
N LEU A 40 14.14 0.48 7.81
CA LEU A 40 14.31 1.88 8.23
C LEU A 40 14.93 2.75 7.11
N GLY A 41 15.76 2.14 6.26
CA GLY A 41 16.51 2.85 5.23
C GLY A 41 17.47 3.85 5.87
N LYS A 42 17.37 5.13 5.49
CA LYS A 42 18.21 6.21 6.01
C LYS A 42 17.48 7.20 6.92
N ARG A 43 16.22 6.92 7.24
CA ARG A 43 15.42 7.72 8.16
C ARG A 43 15.80 7.44 9.62
N GLU A 44 15.42 8.36 10.51
CA GLU A 44 15.63 8.21 11.96
C GLU A 44 14.60 7.30 12.63
N SER A 45 13.42 7.17 12.02
CA SER A 45 12.30 6.36 12.48
C SER A 45 11.68 5.57 11.32
N GLN A 46 11.08 4.42 11.64
CA GLN A 46 10.25 3.65 10.72
C GLN A 46 8.79 4.07 10.90
N GLU A 47 8.23 4.75 9.92
CA GLU A 47 6.86 5.25 9.92
C GLU A 47 5.89 4.35 9.14
N ASP A 48 6.41 3.47 8.28
CA ASP A 48 5.61 2.53 7.51
C ASP A 48 5.06 1.38 8.36
N ARG A 49 3.90 0.87 7.98
CA ARG A 49 3.28 -0.30 8.57
C ARG A 49 2.62 -1.16 7.51
N MET A 50 2.65 -2.48 7.68
CA MET A 50 1.95 -3.41 6.79
C MET A 50 1.04 -4.40 7.53
N ILE A 51 0.02 -4.90 6.82
CA ILE A 51 -0.88 -5.96 7.27
C ILE A 51 -0.97 -7.10 6.24
N PHE A 52 -1.13 -8.32 6.75
CA PHE A 52 -1.44 -9.52 5.98
C PHE A 52 -2.67 -10.15 6.61
N CYS A 53 -3.78 -10.20 5.88
CA CYS A 53 -5.03 -10.76 6.40
C CYS A 53 -5.52 -11.87 5.45
N ASP A 54 -5.44 -13.11 5.93
CA ASP A 54 -6.14 -14.24 5.32
C ASP A 54 -7.58 -14.24 5.84
N LEU A 55 -8.52 -13.76 5.01
CA LEU A 55 -9.91 -13.61 5.43
C LEU A 55 -10.60 -14.98 5.48
N ASP A 56 -11.47 -15.16 6.47
CA ASP A 56 -12.15 -16.43 6.68
C ASP A 56 -13.17 -16.77 5.56
N GLN A 57 -13.68 -17.99 5.59
CA GLN A 57 -14.66 -18.46 4.61
C GLN A 57 -15.95 -17.62 4.60
N MET A 58 -16.37 -17.06 5.75
CA MET A 58 -17.56 -16.23 5.83
C MET A 58 -17.36 -14.91 5.10
N ALA A 59 -16.25 -14.23 5.36
CA ALA A 59 -15.86 -13.00 4.67
C ALA A 59 -15.72 -13.24 3.17
N CYS A 60 -15.09 -14.34 2.76
CA CYS A 60 -15.01 -14.72 1.34
C CYS A 60 -16.41 -14.90 0.70
N MET A 61 -17.32 -15.61 1.38
CA MET A 61 -18.70 -15.77 0.91
C MET A 61 -19.47 -14.44 0.85
N GLN A 62 -19.32 -13.57 1.85
CA GLN A 62 -19.97 -12.26 1.88
C GLN A 62 -19.47 -11.37 0.74
N PHE A 63 -18.15 -11.25 0.60
CA PHE A 63 -17.54 -10.40 -0.43
C PHE A 63 -17.86 -10.88 -1.85
N SER A 64 -17.81 -12.19 -2.08
CA SER A 64 -18.07 -12.77 -3.40
C SER A 64 -19.50 -12.55 -3.91
N ARG A 65 -20.48 -12.35 -3.00
CA ARG A 65 -21.89 -12.05 -3.31
C ARG A 65 -22.16 -10.59 -3.65
N LEU A 66 -21.25 -9.68 -3.30
CA LEU A 66 -21.40 -8.27 -3.63
C LEU A 66 -21.20 -8.05 -5.14
N SER A 67 -22.05 -7.21 -5.73
CA SER A 67 -21.81 -6.63 -7.05
C SER A 67 -20.57 -5.73 -7.04
N GLU A 68 -20.02 -5.41 -8.21
CA GLU A 68 -18.87 -4.49 -8.30
C GLU A 68 -19.18 -3.11 -7.71
N LYS A 69 -20.37 -2.56 -7.96
CA LYS A 69 -20.83 -1.30 -7.33
C LYS A 69 -20.78 -1.40 -5.80
N GLN A 70 -21.30 -2.49 -5.24
CA GLN A 70 -21.31 -2.70 -3.79
C GLN A 70 -19.90 -2.91 -3.21
N LYS A 71 -18.99 -3.54 -3.96
CA LYS A 71 -17.58 -3.68 -3.55
C LYS A 71 -16.88 -2.33 -3.53
N THR A 72 -17.09 -1.49 -4.54
CA THR A 72 -16.57 -0.11 -4.54
C THR A 72 -17.11 0.68 -3.34
N GLN A 73 -18.41 0.56 -3.06
CA GLN A 73 -19.03 1.21 -1.89
C GLN A 73 -18.51 0.67 -0.56
N LEU A 74 -18.20 -0.63 -0.49
CA LEU A 74 -17.56 -1.23 0.67
C LEU A 74 -16.19 -0.59 0.93
N PHE A 75 -15.31 -0.52 -0.07
CA PHE A 75 -14.00 0.12 0.07
C PHE A 75 -14.13 1.60 0.49
N GLN A 76 -15.03 2.36 -0.15
CA GLN A 76 -15.31 3.74 0.24
C GLN A 76 -15.77 3.84 1.70
N SER A 77 -16.66 2.94 2.13
CA SER A 77 -17.16 2.91 3.51
C SER A 77 -16.10 2.53 4.53
N VAL A 78 -15.19 1.61 4.18
CA VAL A 78 -14.06 1.21 5.01
C VAL A 78 -13.11 2.37 5.21
N PHE A 79 -12.69 3.04 4.13
CA PHE A 79 -11.80 4.19 4.23
C PHE A 79 -12.47 5.36 4.97
N ALA A 80 -13.74 5.65 4.70
CA ALA A 80 -14.45 6.70 5.43
C ALA A 80 -14.56 6.40 6.93
N GLN A 81 -14.89 5.17 7.31
CA GLN A 81 -14.95 4.77 8.73
C GLN A 81 -13.57 4.74 9.37
N MET A 82 -12.54 4.34 8.64
CA MET A 82 -11.16 4.37 9.12
C MET A 82 -10.68 5.80 9.38
N GLN A 83 -10.92 6.74 8.46
CA GLN A 83 -10.61 8.17 8.65
C GLN A 83 -11.36 8.74 9.85
N GLN A 84 -12.66 8.45 9.99
CA GLN A 84 -13.43 8.86 11.17
C GLN A 84 -12.86 8.26 12.47
N HIS A 85 -12.46 6.98 12.43
CA HIS A 85 -11.87 6.29 13.57
C HIS A 85 -10.50 6.88 13.96
N ILE A 86 -9.69 7.30 13.00
CA ILE A 86 -8.43 8.03 13.23
C ILE A 86 -8.71 9.35 13.93
N VAL A 87 -9.58 10.19 13.36
CA VAL A 87 -9.91 11.52 13.91
C VAL A 87 -10.49 11.44 15.31
N ALA A 88 -11.28 10.40 15.61
CA ALA A 88 -11.94 10.24 16.90
C ALA A 88 -11.03 9.70 18.01
N ASN A 89 -10.00 8.90 17.67
CA ASN A 89 -9.24 8.15 18.68
C ASN A 89 -7.78 8.60 18.83
N LEU A 90 -7.19 9.23 17.82
CA LEU A 90 -5.84 9.78 17.93
C LEU A 90 -5.87 11.20 18.49
N LYS A 91 -4.77 11.61 19.12
CA LYS A 91 -4.62 12.99 19.61
C LYS A 91 -4.73 13.97 18.45
N CYS A 92 -5.41 15.10 18.68
CA CYS A 92 -5.61 16.14 17.67
C CYS A 92 -4.31 16.59 17.00
N GLU A 93 -3.24 16.80 17.78
CA GLU A 93 -1.92 17.17 17.25
C GLU A 93 -1.35 16.15 16.25
N ASN A 94 -1.60 14.86 16.48
CA ASN A 94 -1.17 13.80 15.57
C ASN A 94 -2.01 13.82 14.29
N VAL A 95 -3.33 13.88 14.40
CA VAL A 95 -4.24 13.82 13.23
C VAL A 95 -4.08 15.03 12.30
N LEU A 96 -3.72 16.19 12.85
CA LEU A 96 -3.56 17.41 12.06
C LEU A 96 -2.39 17.35 11.08
N HIS A 97 -1.26 16.76 11.49
CA HIS A 97 0.03 16.87 10.78
C HIS A 97 0.75 15.54 10.54
N GLN A 98 0.22 14.44 11.07
CA GLN A 98 0.64 13.09 10.69
C GLN A 98 -0.39 12.53 9.73
N GLY A 99 0.11 11.80 8.74
CA GLY A 99 -0.71 11.09 7.80
C GLY A 99 -0.12 9.74 7.45
N ALA A 100 -0.87 8.99 6.66
CA ALA A 100 -0.35 7.79 6.03
C ALA A 100 -1.00 7.59 4.66
N THR A 101 -0.19 7.20 3.69
CA THR A 101 -0.63 6.61 2.44
C THR A 101 -1.24 5.24 2.71
N ALA A 102 -1.93 4.67 1.72
CA ALA A 102 -2.48 3.32 1.83
C ALA A 102 -2.49 2.66 0.47
N MET A 103 -1.85 1.50 0.35
CA MET A 103 -1.83 0.66 -0.83
C MET A 103 -2.47 -0.67 -0.46
N LEU A 104 -3.79 -0.78 -0.62
CA LEU A 104 -4.55 -1.98 -0.33
C LEU A 104 -4.70 -2.84 -1.59
N SER A 105 -4.47 -4.14 -1.47
CA SER A 105 -4.75 -5.16 -2.48
C SER A 105 -5.63 -6.25 -1.88
N LEU A 106 -6.83 -6.45 -2.44
CA LEU A 106 -7.74 -7.53 -2.07
C LEU A 106 -7.89 -8.52 -3.23
N LEU A 107 -7.53 -9.78 -2.98
CA LEU A 107 -7.26 -10.79 -4.00
C LEU A 107 -8.38 -11.83 -4.05
N GLU A 108 -9.22 -11.78 -5.09
CA GLU A 108 -10.21 -12.83 -5.38
C GLU A 108 -9.55 -13.93 -6.23
N VAL A 109 -8.80 -14.85 -5.60
CA VAL A 109 -7.93 -15.82 -6.28
C VAL A 109 -8.70 -16.65 -7.32
N GLY A 110 -9.86 -17.19 -6.95
CA GLY A 110 -10.69 -18.00 -7.84
C GLY A 110 -11.33 -17.22 -9.00
N LYS A 111 -11.46 -15.89 -8.90
CA LYS A 111 -11.95 -15.02 -9.98
C LYS A 111 -10.83 -14.38 -10.80
N GLN A 112 -9.58 -14.68 -10.45
CA GLN A 112 -8.40 -14.09 -11.07
C GLN A 112 -8.49 -12.55 -11.13
N SER A 113 -8.87 -11.93 -10.01
CA SER A 113 -8.97 -10.46 -9.94
C SER A 113 -8.40 -9.89 -8.65
N CYS A 114 -7.73 -8.75 -8.79
CA CYS A 114 -7.23 -7.92 -7.70
C CYS A 114 -8.05 -6.63 -7.64
N TRP A 115 -8.51 -6.27 -6.45
CA TRP A 115 -9.03 -4.94 -6.16
C TRP A 115 -7.93 -4.13 -5.50
N SER A 116 -7.52 -3.03 -6.11
CA SER A 116 -6.67 -2.03 -5.47
C SER A 116 -7.54 -0.90 -4.91
N ALA A 117 -7.25 -0.47 -3.69
CA ALA A 117 -7.81 0.76 -3.12
C ALA A 117 -6.68 1.59 -2.53
N SER A 118 -6.43 2.77 -3.09
CA SER A 118 -5.22 3.53 -2.77
C SER A 118 -5.44 5.00 -2.40
N LEU A 119 -4.59 5.48 -1.50
CA LEU A 119 -4.36 6.87 -1.15
C LEU A 119 -2.84 7.11 -1.17
N GLY A 120 -2.39 8.26 -1.66
CA GLY A 120 -0.97 8.59 -1.73
C GLY A 120 -0.28 8.05 -2.97
N ASP A 121 1.03 7.85 -2.87
CA ASP A 121 1.96 7.68 -3.98
C ASP A 121 2.73 6.35 -3.97
N GLY A 122 2.54 5.52 -2.96
CA GLY A 122 2.95 4.12 -3.05
C GLY A 122 2.20 3.37 -4.17
N GLN A 123 2.74 2.20 -4.52
CA GLN A 123 2.40 1.52 -5.76
C GLN A 123 2.05 0.04 -5.52
N VAL A 124 1.13 -0.45 -6.33
CA VAL A 124 0.74 -1.86 -6.43
C VAL A 124 1.13 -2.36 -7.81
N PHE A 125 1.97 -3.38 -7.88
CA PHE A 125 2.41 -4.00 -9.13
C PHE A 125 1.81 -5.37 -9.33
N LEU A 126 1.50 -5.69 -10.58
CA LEU A 126 1.30 -7.04 -11.05
C LEU A 126 2.51 -7.45 -11.89
N VAL A 127 3.12 -8.57 -11.55
CA VAL A 127 4.15 -9.22 -12.37
C VAL A 127 3.60 -10.54 -12.89
N HIS A 128 3.58 -10.70 -14.21
CA HIS A 128 3.11 -11.91 -14.89
C HIS A 128 4.30 -12.64 -15.50
N LEU A 129 4.52 -13.89 -15.07
CA LEU A 129 5.52 -14.78 -15.65
C LEU A 129 4.86 -15.88 -16.49
N SER A 130 5.52 -16.30 -17.56
CA SER A 130 5.12 -17.46 -18.35
C SER A 130 5.28 -18.77 -17.57
N SER A 131 4.80 -19.89 -18.14
CA SER A 131 5.02 -21.23 -17.60
C SER A 131 6.50 -21.62 -17.47
N GLU A 132 7.37 -20.98 -18.25
CA GLU A 132 8.82 -21.14 -18.23
C GLU A 132 9.52 -20.17 -17.27
N GLY A 133 8.76 -19.35 -16.53
CA GLY A 133 9.29 -18.36 -15.59
C GLY A 133 9.76 -17.04 -16.22
N THR A 134 9.53 -16.84 -17.52
CA THR A 134 9.97 -15.62 -18.23
C THR A 134 9.00 -14.46 -18.02
N LEU A 135 9.51 -13.24 -17.90
CA LEU A 135 8.69 -12.04 -17.70
C LEU A 135 7.80 -11.77 -18.92
N LYS A 136 6.47 -11.79 -18.73
CA LYS A 136 5.49 -11.42 -19.75
C LYS A 136 5.04 -9.97 -19.63
N ALA A 137 4.79 -9.52 -18.40
CA ALA A 137 4.29 -8.17 -18.15
C ALA A 137 4.62 -7.70 -16.73
N VAL A 138 4.81 -6.39 -16.59
CA VAL A 138 4.74 -5.66 -15.33
C VAL A 138 3.70 -4.56 -15.51
N GLN A 139 2.76 -4.44 -14.58
CA GLN A 139 1.70 -3.43 -14.63
C GLN A 139 1.54 -2.79 -13.26
N GLU A 140 1.49 -1.46 -13.21
CA GLU A 140 1.01 -0.72 -12.05
C GLU A 140 -0.53 -0.74 -11.99
N LEU A 141 -1.08 -1.09 -10.82
CA LEU A 141 -2.50 -1.34 -10.59
C LEU A 141 -3.21 -0.19 -9.87
N ASN A 142 -2.54 0.94 -9.67
CA ASN A 142 -3.13 2.12 -9.08
C ASN A 142 -2.60 3.38 -9.74
N TYR A 143 -3.30 4.49 -9.49
CA TYR A 143 -2.80 5.82 -9.80
C TYR A 143 -2.12 6.41 -8.56
N ARG A 144 -1.01 7.12 -8.76
CA ARG A 144 -0.31 7.84 -7.69
C ARG A 144 -0.96 9.20 -7.47
N HIS A 145 -0.93 9.66 -6.23
CA HIS A 145 -1.57 10.89 -5.82
C HIS A 145 -0.56 11.95 -5.36
N ASN A 146 0.51 12.16 -6.12
CA ASN A 146 1.38 13.32 -5.94
C ASN A 146 0.72 14.57 -6.56
N PRO A 147 0.94 15.80 -6.03
CA PRO A 147 0.35 17.01 -6.58
C PRO A 147 0.68 17.30 -8.06
N ASP A 148 1.78 16.76 -8.58
CA ASP A 148 2.18 16.90 -10.00
C ASP A 148 1.55 15.85 -10.93
N GLU A 149 0.95 14.81 -10.38
CA GLU A 149 0.31 13.76 -11.18
C GLU A 149 -0.86 14.38 -11.97
N PRO A 150 -1.00 14.14 -13.30
CA PRO A 150 -1.88 14.93 -14.17
C PRO A 150 -3.33 15.12 -13.68
N ARG A 151 -3.94 14.08 -13.09
CA ARG A 151 -5.31 14.14 -12.56
C ARG A 151 -5.38 14.92 -11.26
N GLU A 152 -4.36 14.80 -10.40
CA GLU A 152 -4.30 15.57 -9.16
C GLU A 152 -3.98 17.03 -9.43
N LEU A 153 -3.09 17.32 -10.38
CA LEU A 153 -2.77 18.66 -10.82
C LEU A 153 -4.02 19.37 -11.37
N LEU A 154 -4.80 18.69 -12.22
CA LEU A 154 -6.06 19.22 -12.74
C LEU A 154 -7.05 19.47 -11.60
N ARG A 155 -7.27 18.47 -10.74
CA ARG A 155 -8.19 18.56 -9.59
C ARG A 155 -7.82 19.71 -8.65
N LEU A 156 -6.55 19.85 -8.30
CA LEU A 156 -6.06 20.92 -7.43
C LEU A 156 -6.24 22.28 -8.11
N THR A 157 -5.99 22.39 -9.41
CA THR A 157 -6.22 23.62 -10.19
C THR A 157 -7.71 24.00 -10.21
N GLU A 158 -8.61 23.04 -10.38
CA GLU A 158 -10.05 23.27 -10.31
C GLU A 158 -10.48 23.72 -8.91
N TYR A 159 -9.99 23.04 -7.87
CA TYR A 159 -10.24 23.40 -6.48
C TYR A 159 -9.76 24.82 -6.16
N THR A 160 -8.53 25.18 -6.55
CA THR A 160 -7.98 26.53 -6.30
C THR A 160 -8.79 27.60 -7.03
N THR A 161 -9.22 27.32 -8.26
CA THR A 161 -10.08 28.21 -9.04
C THR A 161 -11.42 28.46 -8.34
N GLN A 162 -12.05 27.42 -7.79
CA GLN A 162 -13.33 27.53 -7.07
C GLN A 162 -13.22 28.40 -5.81
N ILE A 163 -12.08 28.37 -5.11
CA ILE A 163 -11.85 29.17 -3.91
C ILE A 163 -11.14 30.52 -4.18
N GLY A 164 -10.98 30.90 -5.45
CA GLY A 164 -10.38 32.18 -5.85
C GLY A 164 -8.89 32.31 -5.55
N LYS A 165 -8.14 31.20 -5.61
CA LYS A 165 -6.69 31.14 -5.38
C LYS A 165 -5.94 30.58 -6.60
N ALA A 166 -4.67 30.90 -6.71
CA ALA A 166 -3.79 30.25 -7.68
C ALA A 166 -3.34 28.88 -7.16
N LEU A 167 -2.98 27.97 -8.09
CA LEU A 167 -2.44 26.67 -7.71
C LEU A 167 -1.17 26.80 -6.85
N ASP A 168 -0.29 27.73 -7.21
CA ASP A 168 0.96 27.95 -6.48
C ASP A 168 0.75 28.47 -5.04
N ASP A 169 -0.43 29.03 -4.72
CA ASP A 169 -0.77 29.42 -3.34
C ASP A 169 -1.03 28.19 -2.44
N LEU A 170 -1.48 27.08 -3.04
CA LEU A 170 -1.89 25.87 -2.33
C LEU A 170 -0.87 24.74 -2.49
N ALA A 171 -0.27 24.59 -3.66
CA ALA A 171 0.68 23.54 -3.97
C ALA A 171 1.89 24.12 -4.70
N PRO A 172 2.69 24.99 -4.04
CA PRO A 172 3.85 25.61 -4.66
C PRO A 172 4.87 24.58 -5.13
N ILE A 173 5.60 24.92 -6.19
CA ILE A 173 6.78 24.18 -6.62
C ILE A 173 7.88 24.36 -5.59
N CYS A 174 8.39 23.25 -5.06
CA CYS A 174 9.38 23.20 -3.99
C CYS A 174 10.72 22.65 -4.53
N SER A 175 11.63 22.28 -3.61
CA SER A 175 12.90 21.63 -3.96
C SER A 175 12.67 20.42 -4.88
N GLY A 176 13.56 20.24 -5.86
CA GLY A 176 13.45 19.17 -6.86
C GLY A 176 12.40 19.41 -7.95
N TYR A 177 11.90 20.64 -8.09
CA TYR A 177 10.87 21.01 -9.08
C TYR A 177 9.55 20.24 -8.94
N LYS A 178 9.28 19.70 -7.75
CA LYS A 178 8.03 19.01 -7.41
C LYS A 178 7.11 19.88 -6.58
N ARG A 179 5.82 19.82 -6.84
CA ARG A 179 4.78 20.49 -6.05
C ARG A 179 4.57 19.79 -4.73
N ARG A 180 4.33 20.58 -3.69
CA ARG A 180 3.96 20.08 -2.36
C ARG A 180 2.72 20.77 -1.85
N LEU A 181 1.75 20.00 -1.34
CA LEU A 181 0.54 20.54 -0.76
C LEU A 181 0.88 21.39 0.49
N ALA A 182 0.38 22.62 0.51
CA ALA A 182 0.77 23.71 1.41
C ALA A 182 2.29 23.95 1.50
N GLY A 183 3.06 23.58 0.48
CA GLY A 183 4.53 23.60 0.49
C GLY A 183 5.18 22.52 1.35
N VAL A 184 4.41 21.55 1.86
CA VAL A 184 4.88 20.53 2.81
C VAL A 184 4.72 19.11 2.28
N LEU A 185 3.49 18.67 1.97
CA LEU A 185 3.22 17.26 1.68
C LEU A 185 3.51 16.91 0.21
N ALA A 186 4.20 15.79 -0.02
CA ALA A 186 4.46 15.26 -1.36
C ALA A 186 3.24 14.53 -1.97
N VAL A 187 2.20 14.32 -1.17
CA VAL A 187 0.94 13.67 -1.55
C VAL A 187 -0.24 14.65 -1.45
N SER A 188 -1.27 14.41 -2.25
CA SER A 188 -2.53 15.15 -2.27
C SER A 188 -3.71 14.33 -1.73
N ARG A 189 -3.48 13.06 -1.38
CA ARG A 189 -4.44 12.15 -0.76
C ARG A 189 -3.75 11.29 0.30
N ALA A 190 -4.34 11.17 1.49
CA ALA A 190 -3.81 10.38 2.62
C ALA A 190 -4.90 10.17 3.68
N PHE A 191 -4.68 9.24 4.61
CA PHE A 191 -5.35 9.26 5.91
C PHE A 191 -4.67 10.28 6.84
N GLY A 192 -5.38 10.80 7.85
CA GLY A 192 -4.83 11.84 8.73
C GLY A 192 -4.75 13.19 8.01
N ASP A 193 -3.67 13.96 8.23
CA ASP A 193 -3.39 15.24 7.56
C ASP A 193 -4.52 16.27 7.53
N THR A 194 -5.39 16.30 8.54
CA THR A 194 -6.61 17.11 8.47
C THR A 194 -6.34 18.63 8.49
N ALA A 195 -5.12 19.05 8.84
CA ALA A 195 -4.73 20.46 8.69
C ALA A 195 -4.63 20.88 7.20
N TYR A 196 -4.51 19.91 6.29
CA TYR A 196 -4.33 20.12 4.87
C TYR A 196 -5.63 20.05 4.05
N ASP A 197 -6.78 19.78 4.69
CA ASP A 197 -8.10 19.73 4.04
C ASP A 197 -8.41 21.01 3.26
N ARG A 198 -8.10 22.17 3.85
CA ARG A 198 -8.29 23.50 3.22
C ARG A 198 -7.39 23.76 2.02
N TYR A 199 -6.41 22.88 1.78
CA TYR A 199 -5.52 22.92 0.62
C TYR A 199 -5.91 21.88 -0.44
N GLY A 200 -6.96 21.07 -0.19
CA GLY A 200 -7.45 20.08 -1.13
C GLY A 200 -6.94 18.65 -0.87
N MET A 201 -6.55 18.33 0.37
CA MET A 201 -6.30 16.95 0.81
C MET A 201 -7.59 16.11 0.67
N ILE A 202 -7.47 14.87 0.20
CA ILE A 202 -8.58 13.93 0.05
C ILE A 202 -8.29 12.64 0.82
N HIS A 203 -9.27 12.16 1.59
CA HIS A 203 -9.20 10.89 2.33
C HIS A 203 -10.00 9.76 1.68
N VAL A 204 -10.50 9.96 0.45
CA VAL A 204 -11.29 8.98 -0.30
C VAL A 204 -10.39 8.22 -1.28
N PRO A 205 -10.38 6.87 -1.24
CA PRO A 205 -9.46 6.09 -2.06
C PRO A 205 -9.84 6.14 -3.54
N GLU A 206 -8.84 6.02 -4.41
CA GLU A 206 -9.07 5.54 -5.77
C GLU A 206 -9.18 4.01 -5.75
N ILE A 207 -10.19 3.46 -6.40
CA ILE A 207 -10.47 2.02 -6.41
C ILE A 207 -10.39 1.52 -7.85
N GLN A 208 -9.58 0.49 -8.09
CA GLN A 208 -9.48 -0.16 -9.39
C GLN A 208 -9.63 -1.67 -9.23
N LYS A 209 -10.18 -2.30 -10.27
CA LYS A 209 -10.27 -3.77 -10.36
C LYS A 209 -9.47 -4.22 -11.57
N THR A 210 -8.52 -5.11 -11.36
CA THR A 210 -7.70 -5.69 -12.42
C THR A 210 -7.93 -7.18 -12.51
N HIS A 211 -8.19 -7.67 -13.72
CA HIS A 211 -8.23 -9.10 -14.03
C HIS A 211 -6.88 -9.57 -14.55
N TYR A 212 -6.41 -10.70 -14.06
CA TYR A 212 -5.16 -11.31 -14.48
C TYR A 212 -5.43 -12.70 -15.06
N ASN A 213 -5.56 -12.79 -16.39
CA ASN A 213 -5.95 -14.04 -17.06
C ASN A 213 -4.77 -15.03 -17.12
N ALA A 214 -4.37 -15.57 -15.97
CA ALA A 214 -3.25 -16.49 -15.86
C ALA A 214 -3.63 -17.88 -16.39
N LEU A 215 -2.82 -18.40 -17.32
CA LEU A 215 -2.95 -19.76 -17.82
C LEU A 215 -2.32 -20.78 -16.86
N THR A 216 -2.66 -22.05 -17.03
CA THR A 216 -2.07 -23.14 -16.23
C THR A 216 -0.55 -23.12 -16.32
N GLY A 217 0.12 -23.05 -15.16
CA GLY A 217 1.58 -23.03 -15.04
C GLY A 217 2.19 -21.63 -15.06
N GLU A 218 1.46 -20.61 -15.52
CA GLU A 218 1.90 -19.22 -15.40
C GLU A 218 1.83 -18.75 -13.95
N LYS A 219 2.65 -17.75 -13.62
CA LYS A 219 2.72 -17.19 -12.27
C LYS A 219 2.34 -15.72 -12.26
N ILE A 220 1.61 -15.33 -11.22
CA ILE A 220 1.25 -13.93 -10.98
C ILE A 220 1.73 -13.54 -9.60
N PHE A 221 2.44 -12.42 -9.53
CA PHE A 221 2.83 -11.79 -8.28
C PHE A 221 2.10 -10.45 -8.14
N ILE A 222 1.57 -10.19 -6.94
CA ILE A 222 1.14 -8.84 -6.54
C ILE A 222 2.15 -8.29 -5.56
N ILE A 223 2.55 -7.06 -5.78
CA ILE A 223 3.57 -6.38 -4.97
C ILE A 223 3.02 -5.04 -4.52
N ASN A 224 2.83 -4.85 -3.22
CA ASN A 224 2.49 -3.54 -2.65
C ASN A 224 3.79 -2.93 -2.11
N ALA A 225 4.07 -1.69 -2.45
CA ALA A 225 5.28 -1.01 -1.98
C ALA A 225 5.01 0.46 -1.65
N CYS A 226 5.67 0.98 -0.63
CA CYS A 226 5.77 2.42 -0.43
C CYS A 226 6.66 3.07 -1.51
N ASP A 227 6.66 4.39 -1.58
CA ASP A 227 7.43 5.14 -2.55
C ASP A 227 8.94 4.96 -2.36
N GLY A 228 9.42 4.66 -1.14
CA GLY A 228 10.81 4.35 -0.85
C GLY A 228 11.44 3.26 -1.72
N LEU A 229 10.63 2.34 -2.28
CA LEU A 229 11.10 1.35 -3.25
C LEU A 229 11.45 1.99 -4.61
N THR A 230 10.66 2.96 -5.06
CA THR A 230 10.68 3.48 -6.44
C THR A 230 11.13 4.94 -6.55
N GLU A 231 11.28 5.64 -5.43
CA GLU A 231 11.74 7.02 -5.41
C GLU A 231 13.11 7.16 -6.08
N SER A 232 13.36 8.32 -6.67
CA SER A 232 14.63 8.61 -7.36
C SER A 232 15.01 7.58 -8.45
N ASP A 233 14.01 6.89 -9.03
CA ASP A 233 14.17 5.78 -9.98
C ASP A 233 15.00 4.60 -9.44
N ALA A 234 15.04 4.41 -8.12
CA ALA A 234 15.83 3.38 -7.45
C ALA A 234 15.46 1.96 -7.94
N ILE A 235 14.16 1.67 -8.06
CA ILE A 235 13.65 0.44 -8.70
C ILE A 235 12.58 0.82 -9.72
N THR A 236 12.91 0.66 -10.99
CA THR A 236 11.95 0.84 -12.09
C THR A 236 11.04 -0.39 -12.24
N HIS A 237 9.92 -0.24 -12.95
CA HIS A 237 9.00 -1.36 -13.22
C HIS A 237 9.70 -2.53 -13.94
N SER A 238 10.60 -2.23 -14.89
CA SER A 238 11.37 -3.28 -15.61
C SER A 238 12.28 -4.04 -14.66
N MET A 239 13.05 -3.31 -13.84
CA MET A 239 13.96 -3.89 -12.86
C MET A 239 13.22 -4.78 -11.87
N LEU A 240 12.05 -4.34 -11.39
CA LEU A 240 11.18 -5.12 -10.50
C LEU A 240 10.71 -6.42 -11.17
N GLY A 241 10.22 -6.37 -12.41
CA GLY A 241 9.79 -7.57 -13.13
C GLY A 241 10.92 -8.56 -13.39
N GLU A 242 12.07 -8.05 -13.82
CA GLU A 242 13.28 -8.84 -14.07
C GLU A 242 13.77 -9.50 -12.78
N TYR A 243 13.78 -8.77 -11.67
CA TYR A 243 14.14 -9.31 -10.35
C TYR A 243 13.26 -10.50 -9.96
N ILE A 244 11.93 -10.35 -10.07
CA ILE A 244 11.00 -11.43 -9.75
C ILE A 244 11.22 -12.62 -10.69
N SER A 245 11.36 -12.40 -12.00
CA SER A 245 11.64 -13.45 -12.96
C SER A 245 12.91 -14.24 -12.62
N LEU A 246 13.99 -13.55 -12.20
CA LEU A 246 15.26 -14.17 -11.81
C LEU A 246 15.19 -14.95 -10.49
N HIS A 247 14.45 -14.45 -9.49
CA HIS A 247 14.54 -14.97 -8.12
C HIS A 247 13.42 -15.93 -7.71
N HIS A 248 12.26 -15.91 -8.38
CA HIS A 248 11.06 -16.63 -7.93
C HIS A 248 11.19 -18.16 -7.83
N HIS A 249 12.17 -18.79 -8.50
CA HIS A 249 12.43 -20.23 -8.38
C HIS A 249 13.29 -20.60 -7.17
N SER A 250 14.06 -19.65 -6.64
CA SER A 250 15.10 -19.90 -5.62
C SER A 250 14.82 -19.22 -4.28
N GLN A 251 13.88 -18.27 -4.26
CA GLN A 251 13.57 -17.46 -3.09
C GLN A 251 12.06 -17.46 -2.86
N ASN A 252 11.67 -17.42 -1.58
CA ASN A 252 10.29 -17.15 -1.19
C ASN A 252 9.97 -15.64 -1.29
N CYS A 253 8.69 -15.29 -1.18
CA CYS A 253 8.20 -13.92 -1.29
C CYS A 253 8.85 -12.95 -0.28
N GLY A 254 9.14 -13.40 0.95
CA GLY A 254 9.76 -12.55 1.97
C GLY A 254 11.22 -12.21 1.66
N LEU A 255 11.98 -13.18 1.17
CA LEU A 255 13.36 -12.95 0.72
C LEU A 255 13.41 -12.07 -0.53
N MET A 256 12.49 -12.25 -1.48
CA MET A 256 12.39 -11.36 -2.64
C MET A 256 12.03 -9.93 -2.23
N ALA A 257 11.10 -9.75 -1.30
CA ALA A 257 10.73 -8.44 -0.78
C ALA A 257 11.92 -7.74 -0.11
N HIS A 258 12.62 -8.46 0.78
CA HIS A 258 13.82 -7.96 1.43
C HIS A 258 14.92 -7.59 0.43
N GLY A 259 15.15 -8.42 -0.59
CA GLY A 259 16.16 -8.16 -1.61
C GLY A 259 15.83 -6.96 -2.51
N LEU A 260 14.56 -6.74 -2.86
CA LEU A 260 14.11 -5.52 -3.55
C LEU A 260 14.35 -4.27 -2.70
N ALA A 261 14.00 -4.30 -1.42
CA ALA A 261 14.19 -3.17 -0.53
C ALA A 261 15.68 -2.84 -0.34
N GLU A 262 16.52 -3.86 -0.12
CA GLU A 262 17.98 -3.71 -0.07
C GLU A 262 18.57 -3.16 -1.37
N TRP A 263 18.01 -3.55 -2.52
CA TRP A 263 18.44 -3.02 -3.80
C TRP A 263 18.09 -1.52 -3.92
N ALA A 264 16.87 -1.11 -3.56
CA ALA A 264 16.50 0.30 -3.57
C ALA A 264 17.41 1.17 -2.69
N ILE A 265 17.80 0.71 -1.50
CA ILE A 265 18.76 1.41 -0.64
C ILE A 265 20.11 1.60 -1.34
N ARG A 266 20.59 0.59 -2.08
CA ARG A 266 21.87 0.65 -2.80
C ARG A 266 21.82 1.58 -4.01
N GLU A 267 20.69 1.65 -4.70
CA GLU A 267 20.45 2.60 -5.79
C GLU A 267 20.19 4.03 -5.29
N GLY A 268 20.11 4.21 -3.97
CA GLY A 268 20.16 5.53 -3.35
C GLY A 268 18.85 6.01 -2.75
N SER A 269 17.85 5.15 -2.59
CA SER A 269 16.68 5.45 -1.75
C SER A 269 17.12 5.92 -0.36
N GLN A 270 16.49 6.96 0.14
CA GLN A 270 16.73 7.55 1.46
C GLN A 270 15.54 7.35 2.40
N ASP A 271 14.44 6.80 1.91
CA ASP A 271 13.22 6.63 2.68
C ASP A 271 13.16 5.34 3.51
N ASN A 272 12.11 5.24 4.33
CA ASN A 272 11.61 3.95 4.78
C ASN A 272 11.22 3.11 3.55
N ILE A 273 11.45 1.80 3.63
CA ILE A 273 11.13 0.91 2.52
C ILE A 273 10.33 -0.28 3.02
N SER A 274 9.09 -0.35 2.55
CA SER A 274 8.16 -1.43 2.84
C SER A 274 7.66 -2.06 1.55
N VAL A 275 7.79 -3.39 1.47
CA VAL A 275 7.40 -4.17 0.30
C VAL A 275 6.67 -5.42 0.77
N GLN A 276 5.52 -5.72 0.18
CA GLN A 276 4.82 -6.99 0.33
C GLN A 276 4.77 -7.69 -1.02
N ILE A 277 4.99 -8.99 -1.06
CA ILE A 277 4.90 -9.82 -2.26
C ILE A 277 4.00 -11.01 -1.96
N VAL A 278 3.12 -11.36 -2.90
CA VAL A 278 2.34 -12.60 -2.88
C VAL A 278 2.39 -13.28 -4.24
N GLU A 279 2.66 -14.59 -4.27
CA GLU A 279 2.47 -15.44 -5.45
C GLU A 279 1.01 -15.91 -5.49
N LEU A 280 0.18 -15.19 -6.24
CA LEU A 280 -1.26 -15.42 -6.33
C LEU A 280 -1.63 -16.83 -6.82
N THR A 281 -0.88 -17.33 -7.80
CA THR A 281 -1.15 -18.62 -8.47
C THR A 281 -0.85 -19.82 -7.57
N ALA A 282 -0.16 -19.60 -6.45
CA ALA A 282 0.11 -20.62 -5.44
C ALA A 282 -0.92 -20.63 -4.30
N LEU A 283 -1.86 -19.68 -4.27
CA LEU A 283 -2.94 -19.63 -3.28
C LEU A 283 -4.12 -20.55 -3.65
N ASP A 284 -4.87 -20.99 -2.65
CA ASP A 284 -6.13 -21.71 -2.87
C ASP A 284 -7.13 -20.78 -3.57
N LYS A 285 -7.80 -21.28 -4.61
CA LYS A 285 -8.83 -20.57 -5.37
C LYS A 285 -10.00 -20.10 -4.50
N ALA A 286 -10.24 -20.75 -3.36
CA ALA A 286 -11.26 -20.33 -2.39
C ALA A 286 -10.81 -19.17 -1.48
N SER A 287 -9.55 -18.73 -1.57
CA SER A 287 -8.99 -17.70 -0.68
C SER A 287 -9.42 -16.30 -1.08
N LEU A 288 -9.63 -15.47 -0.06
CA LEU A 288 -9.68 -14.02 -0.16
C LEU A 288 -8.58 -13.46 0.73
N CYS A 289 -7.53 -12.91 0.11
CA CYS A 289 -6.36 -12.39 0.84
C CYS A 289 -6.32 -10.87 0.72
N MET A 290 -6.06 -10.18 1.82
CA MET A 290 -5.92 -8.73 1.88
C MET A 290 -4.50 -8.37 2.32
N LEU A 291 -3.86 -7.51 1.54
CA LEU A 291 -2.53 -6.96 1.79
C LEU A 291 -2.63 -5.44 1.83
N ALA A 292 -1.96 -4.80 2.78
CA ALA A 292 -1.85 -3.36 2.76
C ALA A 292 -0.47 -2.90 3.25
N VAL A 293 0.09 -1.90 2.57
CA VAL A 293 1.19 -1.07 3.06
C VAL A 293 0.60 0.32 3.38
N PHE A 294 0.91 0.82 4.56
CA PHE A 294 0.58 2.15 5.04
C PHE A 294 1.89 2.88 5.26
N ASP A 295 2.28 3.74 4.33
CA ASP A 295 3.52 4.51 4.46
C ASP A 295 3.21 5.83 5.17
N GLY A 296 3.85 6.01 6.32
CA GLY A 296 3.55 7.05 7.29
C GLY A 296 4.43 8.27 7.09
N HIS A 297 3.89 9.46 7.35
CA HIS A 297 4.67 10.69 7.29
C HIS A 297 4.28 11.67 8.37
N GLY A 298 5.28 12.42 8.86
CA GLY A 298 5.12 13.35 9.99
C GLY A 298 5.05 12.63 11.34
N GLY A 299 5.16 11.30 11.34
CA GLY A 299 5.07 10.42 12.50
C GLY A 299 4.36 9.10 12.16
N SER A 300 4.55 8.09 13.01
CA SER A 300 4.06 6.72 12.75
C SER A 300 2.67 6.41 13.30
N GLU A 301 2.01 7.35 14.00
CA GLU A 301 0.79 7.05 14.78
C GLU A 301 -0.38 6.69 13.88
N VAL A 302 -0.55 7.38 12.75
CA VAL A 302 -1.64 7.09 11.80
C VAL A 302 -1.45 5.72 11.14
N ALA A 303 -0.23 5.41 10.66
CA ALA A 303 0.10 4.11 10.09
C ALA A 303 -0.03 2.97 11.11
N ALA A 304 0.40 3.18 12.36
CA ALA A 304 0.25 2.22 13.45
C ALA A 304 -1.24 1.97 13.77
N HIS A 305 -2.06 3.02 13.79
CA HIS A 305 -3.50 2.90 14.00
C HIS A 305 -4.20 2.17 12.86
N LEU A 306 -3.78 2.41 11.62
CA LEU A 306 -4.23 1.64 10.45
C LEU A 306 -3.91 0.15 10.61
N LYS A 307 -2.65 -0.20 10.91
CA LYS A 307 -2.24 -1.60 11.16
C LYS A 307 -3.08 -2.28 12.24
N ALA A 308 -3.41 -1.58 13.32
CA ALA A 308 -4.15 -2.13 14.45
C ALA A 308 -5.65 -2.36 14.16
N HIS A 309 -6.27 -1.56 13.29
CA HIS A 309 -7.73 -1.49 13.22
C HIS A 309 -8.33 -1.77 11.83
N PHE A 310 -7.55 -1.67 10.75
CA PHE A 310 -8.08 -1.72 9.38
C PHE A 310 -8.83 -3.03 9.09
N GLU A 311 -8.27 -4.18 9.48
CA GLU A 311 -8.91 -5.49 9.30
C GLU A 311 -10.27 -5.56 10.00
N SER A 312 -10.32 -5.14 11.27
CA SER A 312 -11.56 -5.17 12.07
C SER A 312 -12.66 -4.27 11.48
N ILE A 313 -12.28 -3.08 10.98
CA ILE A 313 -13.21 -2.15 10.33
C ILE A 313 -13.66 -2.72 8.98
N PHE A 314 -12.75 -3.31 8.20
CA PHE A 314 -13.09 -3.97 6.94
C PHE A 314 -14.14 -5.07 7.16
N LEU A 315 -13.88 -5.98 8.10
CA LEU A 315 -14.80 -7.07 8.45
C LEU A 315 -16.15 -6.55 8.95
N SER A 316 -16.15 -5.50 9.78
CA SER A 316 -17.38 -4.86 10.23
C SER A 316 -18.19 -4.27 9.07
N CYS A 317 -17.55 -3.58 8.14
CA CYS A 317 -18.22 -3.02 6.96
C CYS A 317 -18.74 -4.11 6.02
N LEU A 318 -18.00 -5.21 5.88
CA LEU A 318 -18.40 -6.34 5.05
C LEU A 318 -19.60 -7.09 5.64
N ALA A 319 -19.67 -7.24 6.96
CA ALA A 319 -20.78 -7.86 7.65
C ALA A 319 -22.07 -7.00 7.59
N PHE A 320 -21.92 -5.67 7.60
CA PHE A 320 -23.02 -4.71 7.56
C PHE A 320 -22.80 -3.67 6.46
N PRO A 321 -22.91 -4.06 5.17
CA PRO A 321 -22.64 -3.15 4.07
C PRO A 321 -23.65 -2.01 4.09
N ARG A 322 -23.17 -0.78 4.33
CA ARG A 322 -23.95 0.43 4.14
C ARG A 322 -24.06 0.67 2.64
N ILE A 323 -25.02 0.02 2.01
CA ILE A 323 -25.31 0.21 0.59
C ILE A 323 -25.98 1.59 0.48
N PHE A 324 -25.20 2.60 0.11
CA PHE A 324 -25.78 3.86 -0.34
C PHE A 324 -26.42 3.60 -1.70
N GLU A 325 -27.75 3.72 -1.82
CA GLU A 325 -28.45 3.53 -3.11
C GLU A 325 -27.96 4.52 -4.18
#